data_AF-A0A0Q4G6Z8-F1
#
_entry.id   AF-A0A0Q4G6Z8-F1
#
_cell.length_a   1.000
_cell.length_b   1.000
_cell.length_c   1.000
_cell.angle_alpha   90.00
_cell.angle_beta   90.00
_cell.angle_gamma   90.00
#
_symmetry.space_group_name_H-M   'P 1'
#
loop_
_entity.id
_entity.type
_entity.pdbx_description
1 polymer ?
#
loop_
_entity_poly.entity_id
_entity_poly.type
_entity_poly.pdbx_seq_one_letter_code
_entity_poly.pdbx_strand_id
1 'polypeptide(L)'
;MGKNILPKGHFIGSGAWTVPQRFKEAGFETHLIFCGLTNVTKSIQRVDIRFKKGGFHVPPLDIGNNFHGNMEMLNKQFAIFDSKEIIDTSNNQIIPVCSLLDGRAYTPLSDEDLPEWFKSGMPNIYALLTPQQPL
;
A
#
# COMPACT_ATOMS: atom_id res chain seq x y z
N MET A 1 14.76 -17.82 17.49
CA MET A 1 13.35 -17.91 17.03
C MET A 1 12.86 -16.48 16.80
N GLY A 2 12.81 -16.01 15.55
CA GLY A 2 12.31 -14.67 15.24
C GLY A 2 10.79 -14.64 15.35
N LYS A 3 10.24 -13.67 16.07
CA LYS A 3 8.78 -13.46 16.14
C LYS A 3 8.37 -12.55 14.99
N ASN A 4 7.59 -13.07 14.05
CA ASN A 4 7.01 -12.27 12.96
C ASN A 4 5.61 -11.82 13.36
N ILE A 5 5.32 -10.52 13.24
CA ILE A 5 4.01 -9.92 13.59
C ILE A 5 3.48 -9.17 12.37
N LEU A 6 2.23 -9.44 11.98
CA LEU A 6 1.59 -8.86 10.79
C LEU A 6 0.37 -8.02 11.18
N PRO A 7 0.56 -6.77 11.63
CA PRO A 7 -0.55 -5.88 11.91
C PRO A 7 -1.27 -5.47 10.62
N LYS A 8 -2.60 -5.56 10.62
CA LYS A 8 -3.48 -5.08 9.52
C LYS A 8 -4.20 -3.83 9.97
N GLY A 9 -4.21 -2.77 9.16
CA GLY A 9 -4.86 -1.52 9.55
C GLY A 9 -5.04 -0.52 8.42
N HIS A 10 -5.75 0.55 8.72
CA HIS A 10 -5.86 1.75 7.87
C HIS A 10 -4.91 2.81 8.43
N PHE A 11 -4.12 3.44 7.57
CA PHE A 11 -3.00 4.32 7.92
C PHE A 11 -3.34 5.82 7.81
N ILE A 12 -4.58 6.20 8.10
CA ILE A 12 -5.11 7.53 7.76
C ILE A 12 -4.90 8.53 8.91
N GLY A 13 -4.82 8.04 10.15
CA GLY A 13 -4.58 8.86 11.34
C GLY A 13 -3.11 8.84 11.78
N SER A 14 -2.65 9.92 12.41
CA SER A 14 -1.30 10.00 13.01
C SER A 14 -1.00 8.84 13.96
N GLY A 15 -2.02 8.36 14.68
CA GLY A 15 -1.91 7.20 15.57
C GLY A 15 -1.55 5.89 14.87
N ALA A 16 -1.87 5.72 13.58
CA ALA A 16 -1.59 4.48 12.85
C ALA A 16 -0.07 4.24 12.63
N TRP A 17 0.72 5.31 12.69
CA TRP A 17 2.18 5.28 12.50
C TRP A 17 2.96 4.92 13.76
N THR A 18 2.30 5.01 14.93
CA THR A 18 2.90 4.65 16.22
C THR A 18 3.24 3.16 16.28
N VAL A 19 2.46 2.31 15.60
CA VAL A 19 2.69 0.85 15.60
C VAL A 19 3.98 0.49 14.86
N PRO A 20 4.17 0.86 13.57
CA PRO A 20 5.45 0.66 12.89
C PRO A 20 6.64 1.25 13.64
N GLN A 21 6.48 2.46 14.21
CA GLN A 21 7.54 3.12 14.96
C GLN A 21 7.98 2.30 16.18
N ARG A 22 7.03 1.80 16.98
CA ARG A 22 7.33 0.96 18.15
C ARG A 22 8.03 -0.35 17.79
N PHE A 23 7.70 -0.95 16.64
CA PHE A 23 8.41 -2.12 16.15
C PHE A 23 9.86 -1.79 15.79
N LYS A 24 10.08 -0.68 15.09
CA LYS A 24 11.41 -0.22 14.71
C LYS A 24 12.28 0.12 15.94
N GLU A 25 11.71 0.83 16.92
CA GLU A 25 12.37 1.16 18.19
C GLU A 25 12.71 -0.09 19.02
N ALA A 26 11.94 -1.16 18.89
CA ALA A 26 12.20 -2.44 19.54
C ALA A 26 13.20 -3.34 18.77
N GLY A 27 13.79 -2.84 17.67
CA GLY A 27 14.80 -3.55 16.89
C GLY A 27 14.24 -4.57 15.88
N PHE A 28 12.95 -4.46 15.54
CA PHE A 28 12.38 -5.28 14.46
C PHE A 28 12.65 -4.66 13.09
N GLU A 29 12.89 -5.53 12.11
CA GLU A 29 12.77 -5.18 10.71
C GLU A 29 11.29 -5.05 10.33
N THR A 30 10.96 -3.98 9.62
CA THR A 30 9.59 -3.60 9.30
C THR A 30 9.37 -3.63 7.79
N HIS A 31 8.42 -4.47 7.37
CA HIS A 31 8.05 -4.65 5.97
C HIS A 31 6.59 -4.26 5.75
N LEU A 32 6.35 -3.34 4.82
CA LEU A 32 4.99 -2.97 4.41
C LEU A 32 4.62 -3.68 3.10
N ILE A 33 3.43 -4.25 3.04
CA ILE A 33 2.80 -4.65 1.77
C ILE A 33 1.52 -3.82 1.59
N PHE A 34 1.48 -3.01 0.54
CA PHE A 34 0.33 -2.20 0.17
C PHE A 34 -0.40 -2.82 -1.01
N CYS A 35 -1.69 -3.13 -0.82
CA CYS A 35 -2.55 -3.68 -1.87
C CYS A 35 -3.43 -2.59 -2.47
N GLY A 36 -3.08 -2.11 -3.66
CA GLY A 36 -3.85 -1.13 -4.40
C GLY A 36 -5.01 -1.73 -5.21
N LEU A 37 -5.92 -0.85 -5.62
CA LEU A 37 -7.01 -1.13 -6.56
C LEU A 37 -7.15 0.01 -7.57
N THR A 38 -7.65 -0.30 -8.77
CA THR A 38 -7.86 0.67 -9.85
C THR A 38 -8.73 1.85 -9.45
N ASN A 39 -9.72 1.62 -8.58
CA ASN A 39 -10.66 2.66 -8.16
C ASN A 39 -11.38 2.31 -6.85
N VAL A 40 -11.98 3.34 -6.23
CA VAL A 40 -12.78 3.24 -5.01
C VAL A 40 -14.00 2.31 -5.17
N THR A 41 -14.62 2.27 -6.36
CA THR A 41 -15.79 1.42 -6.63
C THR A 41 -15.48 -0.05 -6.40
N LYS A 42 -14.31 -0.53 -6.86
CA LYS A 42 -13.82 -1.90 -6.57
C LYS A 42 -13.64 -2.14 -5.06
N SER A 43 -13.15 -1.14 -4.31
CA SER A 43 -13.03 -1.23 -2.86
C SER A 43 -14.39 -1.41 -2.18
N ILE A 44 -15.37 -0.59 -2.59
CA ILE A 44 -16.76 -0.67 -2.11
C ILE A 44 -17.37 -2.04 -2.41
N GLN A 45 -17.22 -2.53 -3.65
CA GLN A 45 -17.70 -3.87 -4.05
C GLN A 45 -17.09 -4.99 -3.20
N ARG A 46 -15.79 -4.91 -2.89
CA ARG A 46 -15.11 -5.90 -2.03
C ARG A 46 -15.58 -5.85 -0.59
N VAL A 47 -15.97 -4.69 -0.07
CA VAL A 47 -16.59 -4.57 1.25
C VAL A 47 -17.99 -5.18 1.22
N ASP A 48 -18.81 -4.83 0.23
CA ASP A 48 -20.18 -5.35 0.07
C ASP A 48 -20.22 -6.89 -0.03
N ILE A 49 -19.32 -7.48 -0.84
CA ILE A 49 -19.20 -8.94 -0.95
C ILE A 49 -18.88 -9.57 0.41
N ARG A 50 -18.01 -8.96 1.21
CA ARG A 50 -17.65 -9.47 2.55
C ARG A 50 -18.80 -9.29 3.53
N PHE A 51 -19.50 -8.16 3.49
CA PHE A 51 -20.69 -7.92 4.30
C PHE A 51 -21.76 -9.00 4.05
N LYS A 52 -22.05 -9.30 2.77
CA LYS A 52 -22.96 -10.38 2.36
C LYS A 52 -22.52 -11.78 2.83
N LYS A 53 -21.22 -11.96 3.13
CA LYS A 53 -20.65 -13.20 3.67
C LYS A 53 -20.50 -13.18 5.21
N GLY A 54 -21.15 -12.24 5.90
CA GLY A 54 -21.13 -12.13 7.37
C GLY A 54 -20.05 -11.21 7.94
N GLY A 55 -19.40 -10.39 7.11
CA GLY A 55 -18.50 -9.32 7.56
C GLY A 55 -19.23 -8.08 8.08
N PHE A 56 -18.48 -7.08 8.53
CA PHE A 56 -19.05 -5.82 9.00
C PHE A 56 -19.42 -4.88 7.85
N HIS A 57 -20.51 -4.13 8.03
CA HIS A 57 -20.87 -3.03 7.16
C HIS A 57 -19.92 -1.84 7.39
N VAL A 58 -19.48 -1.21 6.30
CA VAL A 58 -18.70 0.04 6.33
C VAL A 58 -19.34 1.01 5.34
N PRO A 59 -19.65 2.25 5.75
CA PRO A 59 -20.21 3.26 4.85
C PRO A 59 -19.31 3.53 3.62
N PRO A 60 -19.87 3.72 2.41
CA PRO A 60 -19.09 4.05 1.22
C PRO A 60 -18.18 5.27 1.36
N LEU A 61 -18.62 6.29 2.12
CA LEU A 61 -17.82 7.48 2.40
C LEU A 61 -16.54 7.13 3.15
N ASP A 62 -16.62 6.29 4.19
CA ASP A 62 -15.46 5.85 4.97
C ASP A 62 -14.53 4.99 4.12
N ILE A 63 -15.08 4.13 3.25
CA ILE A 63 -14.29 3.35 2.31
C ILE A 63 -13.52 4.26 1.35
N GLY A 64 -14.15 5.32 0.86
CA GLY A 64 -13.51 6.33 0.00
C GLY A 64 -12.41 7.10 0.72
N ASN A 65 -12.70 7.61 1.92
CA ASN A 65 -11.71 8.27 2.77
C ASN A 65 -10.51 7.35 3.03
N ASN A 66 -10.75 6.07 3.29
CA ASN A 66 -9.70 5.09 3.49
C ASN A 66 -8.91 4.80 2.23
N PHE A 67 -9.58 4.70 1.08
CA PHE A 67 -8.92 4.46 -0.20
C PHE A 67 -7.90 5.56 -0.52
N HIS A 68 -8.32 6.81 -0.47
CA HIS A 68 -7.45 7.96 -0.78
C HIS A 68 -6.46 8.26 0.34
N GLY A 69 -6.93 8.30 1.60
CA GLY A 69 -6.09 8.64 2.75
C GLY A 69 -4.94 7.67 2.98
N ASN A 70 -5.14 6.37 2.72
CA ASN A 70 -4.04 5.40 2.81
C ASN A 70 -2.94 5.67 1.78
N MET A 71 -3.30 5.98 0.53
CA MET A 71 -2.33 6.30 -0.52
C MET A 71 -1.58 7.59 -0.19
N GLU A 72 -2.31 8.64 0.21
CA GLU A 72 -1.72 9.92 0.58
C GLU A 72 -0.74 9.79 1.76
N MET A 73 -1.15 9.07 2.81
CA MET A 73 -0.30 8.90 3.98
C MET A 73 0.91 8.02 3.67
N LEU A 74 0.75 6.95 2.89
CA LEU A 74 1.88 6.14 2.45
C LEU A 74 2.86 6.97 1.61
N ASN A 75 2.37 7.77 0.67
CA ASN A 75 3.18 8.68 -0.14
C ASN A 75 4.01 9.68 0.69
N LYS A 76 3.56 10.01 1.90
CA LYS A 76 4.23 10.92 2.84
C LYS A 76 5.17 10.21 3.81
N GLN A 77 4.81 9.02 4.27
CA GLN A 77 5.43 8.37 5.43
C GLN A 77 6.17 7.07 5.10
N PHE A 78 6.25 6.67 3.82
CA PHE A 78 6.83 5.39 3.41
C PHE A 78 8.23 5.12 4.01
N ALA A 79 9.05 6.16 4.25
CA ALA A 79 10.41 6.04 4.77
C ALA A 79 10.54 5.35 6.14
N ILE A 80 9.46 5.24 6.93
CA ILE A 80 9.50 4.58 8.23
C ILE A 80 9.80 3.09 8.14
N PHE A 81 9.31 2.41 7.11
CA PHE A 81 9.51 0.97 6.94
C PHE A 81 10.90 0.69 6.36
N ASP A 82 11.43 -0.50 6.60
CA ASP A 82 12.72 -0.93 6.03
C ASP A 82 12.52 -1.33 4.57
N SER A 83 11.54 -2.21 4.29
CA SER A 83 11.10 -2.49 2.92
C SER A 83 9.60 -2.22 2.70
N LYS A 84 9.23 -1.97 1.45
CA LYS A 84 7.85 -1.74 1.02
C LYS A 84 7.62 -2.44 -0.30
N GLU A 85 6.49 -3.12 -0.40
CA GLU A 85 5.96 -3.73 -1.62
C GLU A 85 4.62 -3.10 -1.94
N ILE A 86 4.46 -2.62 -3.16
CA ILE A 86 3.20 -2.09 -3.69
C ILE A 86 2.75 -3.05 -4.77
N ILE A 87 1.56 -3.61 -4.57
CA ILE A 87 0.97 -4.58 -5.49
C ILE A 87 -0.41 -4.11 -5.94
N ASP A 88 -0.72 -4.30 -7.22
CA ASP A 88 -2.07 -4.15 -7.76
C ASP A 88 -2.82 -5.47 -7.56
N THR A 89 -3.95 -5.39 -6.87
CA THR A 89 -4.84 -6.54 -6.64
C THR A 89 -6.20 -6.33 -7.29
N SER A 90 -6.34 -5.43 -8.25
CA SER A 90 -7.61 -4.99 -8.83
C SER A 90 -8.38 -6.12 -9.51
N ASN A 91 -7.64 -7.09 -10.04
CA ASN A 91 -8.17 -8.23 -10.79
C ASN A 91 -7.84 -9.54 -10.03
N ASN A 92 -8.02 -10.68 -10.68
CA ASN A 92 -7.75 -11.99 -10.07
C ASN A 92 -6.26 -12.34 -10.01
N GLN A 93 -5.40 -11.49 -10.56
CA GLN A 93 -3.94 -11.62 -10.53
C GLN A 93 -3.36 -10.54 -9.61
N ILE A 94 -2.28 -10.90 -8.91
CA ILE A 94 -1.46 -9.96 -8.16
C ILE A 94 -0.37 -9.47 -9.10
N ILE A 95 -0.32 -8.17 -9.35
CA ILE A 95 0.70 -7.55 -10.20
C ILE A 95 1.64 -6.75 -9.29
N PRO A 96 2.95 -7.07 -9.25
CA PRO A 96 3.92 -6.24 -8.56
C PRO A 96 4.05 -4.89 -9.28
N VAL A 97 3.85 -3.79 -8.56
CA VAL A 97 3.90 -2.43 -9.11
C VAL A 97 5.25 -1.79 -8.81
N CYS A 98 5.66 -1.80 -7.54
CA CYS A 98 6.91 -1.19 -7.13
C CYS A 98 7.36 -1.80 -5.82
N SER A 99 8.66 -1.88 -5.62
CA SER A 99 9.23 -2.17 -4.32
C SER A 99 10.32 -1.17 -3.97
N LEU A 100 10.43 -0.88 -2.67
CA LEU A 100 11.38 0.06 -2.12
C LEU A 100 12.21 -0.65 -1.06
N LEU A 101 13.51 -0.74 -1.30
CA LEU A 101 14.48 -1.38 -0.42
C LEU A 101 15.75 -0.52 -0.36
N ASP A 102 16.27 -0.26 0.84
CA ASP A 102 17.50 0.52 1.05
C ASP A 102 17.54 1.87 0.32
N GLY A 103 16.38 2.56 0.30
CA GLY A 103 16.23 3.86 -0.37
C GLY A 103 16.18 3.82 -1.89
N ARG A 104 16.21 2.62 -2.50
CA ARG A 104 16.06 2.42 -3.94
C ARG A 104 14.66 1.93 -4.25
N ALA A 105 14.03 2.52 -5.26
CA ALA A 105 12.73 2.10 -5.74
C ALA A 105 12.89 1.40 -7.10
N TYR A 106 12.35 0.20 -7.22
CA TYR A 106 12.31 -0.55 -8.47
C TYR A 106 10.87 -0.84 -8.88
N THR A 107 10.65 -0.98 -10.18
CA THR A 107 9.41 -1.48 -10.77
C THR A 107 9.75 -2.54 -11.81
N PRO A 108 9.01 -3.66 -11.92
CA PRO A 108 9.12 -4.59 -13.03
C PRO A 108 8.31 -4.14 -14.26
N LEU A 109 7.48 -3.10 -14.13
CA LEU A 109 6.61 -2.59 -15.17
C LEU A 109 7.30 -1.46 -15.95
N SER A 110 6.97 -1.36 -17.24
CA SER A 110 7.26 -0.15 -18.01
C SER A 110 6.45 1.03 -17.47
N ASP A 111 6.85 2.26 -17.79
CA ASP A 111 6.08 3.44 -17.35
C ASP A 111 4.65 3.44 -17.91
N GLU A 112 4.45 2.93 -19.13
CA GLU A 112 3.14 2.81 -19.77
C GLU A 112 2.24 1.79 -19.05
N ASP A 113 2.83 0.73 -18.49
CA ASP A 113 2.11 -0.33 -17.77
C ASP A 113 1.85 0.00 -16.29
N LEU A 114 2.48 1.05 -15.75
CA LEU A 114 2.27 1.46 -14.36
C LEU A 114 0.82 1.93 -14.15
N PRO A 115 0.12 1.45 -13.10
CA PRO A 115 -1.27 1.83 -12.88
C PRO A 115 -1.45 3.31 -12.56
N GLU A 116 -2.47 3.94 -13.15
CA GLU A 116 -2.78 5.36 -12.91
C GLU A 116 -3.09 5.68 -11.44
N TRP A 117 -3.70 4.75 -10.71
CA TRP A 117 -3.95 4.94 -9.26
C TRP A 117 -2.64 5.04 -8.46
N PHE A 118 -1.57 4.41 -8.94
CA PHE A 118 -0.25 4.50 -8.32
C PHE A 118 0.43 5.82 -8.70
N LYS A 119 0.47 6.16 -10.00
CA LYS A 119 1.07 7.42 -10.48
C LYS A 119 0.44 8.66 -9.83
N SER A 120 -0.89 8.71 -9.80
CA SER A 120 -1.63 9.85 -9.25
C SER A 120 -1.79 9.80 -7.72
N GLY A 121 -1.94 8.61 -7.14
CA GLY A 121 -2.17 8.45 -5.70
C GLY A 121 -0.90 8.51 -4.86
N MET A 122 0.25 8.15 -5.44
CA MET A 122 1.55 8.13 -4.75
C MET A 122 2.67 8.77 -5.59
N PRO A 123 2.54 10.05 -5.98
CA PRO A 123 3.47 10.71 -6.89
C PRO A 123 4.90 10.82 -6.35
N ASN A 124 5.10 10.91 -5.03
CA ASN A 124 6.45 10.98 -4.47
C ASN A 124 7.16 9.64 -4.62
N ILE A 125 6.45 8.53 -4.41
CA ILE A 125 6.99 7.18 -4.60
C ILE A 125 7.23 6.93 -6.09
N TYR A 126 6.29 7.32 -6.95
CA TYR A 126 6.44 7.22 -8.40
C TYR A 126 7.68 7.96 -8.90
N ALA A 127 7.94 9.18 -8.41
CA ALA A 127 9.11 9.97 -8.78
C ALA A 127 10.46 9.34 -8.36
N LEU A 128 10.46 8.39 -7.41
CA LEU A 128 11.67 7.65 -7.02
C LEU A 128 12.00 6.49 -7.96
N LEU A 129 11.05 6.08 -8.80
CA LEU A 129 11.29 4.99 -9.74
C LEU A 129 12.38 5.41 -10.71
N THR A 130 13.52 4.74 -10.62
CA THR A 130 14.51 4.79 -11.69
C THR A 130 14.00 3.92 -12.84
N PRO A 131 13.96 4.42 -14.08
CA PRO A 131 13.71 3.57 -15.24
C PRO A 131 14.67 2.39 -15.20
N GLN A 132 14.17 1.16 -15.41
CA GLN A 132 15.05 0.01 -15.51
C GLN A 132 16.11 0.29 -16.60
N GLN A 133 17.39 0.12 -16.26
CA GLN A 133 18.34 -0.21 -17.31
C GLN A 133 17.94 -1.60 -17.83
N PRO A 134 17.75 -1.77 -19.15
CA PRO A 134 17.50 -3.09 -19.70
C PRO A 134 18.67 -4.01 -19.31
N LEU A 135 18.33 -5.25 -18.94
CA LEU A 135 19.28 -6.34 -18.74
C LEU A 135 20.20 -6.52 -19.96
#